data_AF-A0A969BML6-F1
#
_entry.id   AF-A0A969BML6-F1
#
_cell.length_a   1.000
_cell.length_b   1.000
_cell.length_c   1.000
_cell.angle_alpha   90.00
_cell.angle_beta   90.00
_cell.angle_gamma   90.00
#
_symmetry.space_group_name_H-M   'P 1'
#
loop_
_entity.id
_entity.type
_entity.pdbx_description
1 polymer ?
#
loop_
_entity_poly.entity_id
_entity_poly.type
_entity_poly.pdbx_seq_one_letter_code
_entity_poly.pdbx_strand_id
1 'polypeptide(L)'
;MANLAEFLQPVADAFNGLGTPEPVVHWGHPFFMAIVIFVMGSFVGFAGWKGRTATDPEIAIKNKADHRKIAPLMTAFLAAGYTGGLISLVMQKEPLLESPHFWTGSIVLTLLVL
;
A
#
# COMPACT_ATOMS: atom_id res chain seq x y z
N MET A 1 -24.09 -17.02 3.04
CA MET A 1 -22.97 -16.31 3.69
C MET A 1 -22.53 -15.26 2.71
N ALA A 2 -22.58 -13.98 3.07
CA ALA A 2 -22.09 -12.94 2.17
C ALA A 2 -20.59 -13.15 1.95
N ASN A 3 -20.17 -13.23 0.70
CA ASN A 3 -18.74 -13.32 0.37
C ASN A 3 -18.10 -11.93 0.50
N LEU A 4 -16.77 -11.86 0.66
CA LEU A 4 -16.06 -10.59 0.86
C LEU A 4 -16.31 -9.59 -0.28
N ALA A 5 -16.51 -10.07 -1.51
CA ALA A 5 -16.80 -9.23 -2.67
C ALA A 5 -18.17 -8.55 -2.54
N GLU A 6 -19.22 -9.27 -2.10
CA GLU A 6 -20.55 -8.72 -1.84
C GLU A 6 -20.51 -7.62 -0.76
N PHE A 7 -19.67 -7.78 0.26
CA PHE A 7 -19.49 -6.75 1.29
C PHE A 7 -18.84 -5.47 0.74
N LEU A 8 -17.92 -5.59 -0.21
CA LEU A 8 -17.21 -4.47 -0.83
C LEU A 8 -17.96 -3.85 -2.02
N GLN A 9 -18.95 -4.56 -2.59
CA GLN A 9 -19.71 -4.13 -3.77
C GLN A 9 -20.29 -2.71 -3.65
N PRO A 10 -20.89 -2.27 -2.53
CA PRO A 10 -21.44 -0.91 -2.43
C PRO A 10 -20.37 0.18 -2.59
N VAL A 11 -19.13 -0.09 -2.16
CA VAL A 11 -18.01 0.85 -2.33
C VAL A 11 -17.56 0.85 -3.78
N ALA A 12 -17.44 -0.33 -4.41
CA ALA A 12 -17.11 -0.43 -5.83
C ALA A 12 -18.15 0.28 -6.72
N ASP A 13 -19.44 0.14 -6.41
CA ASP A 13 -20.53 0.80 -7.13
C ASP A 13 -20.45 2.32 -6.97
N ALA A 14 -20.10 2.82 -5.77
CA ALA A 14 -19.87 4.25 -5.56
C ALA A 14 -18.73 4.78 -6.45
N PHE A 15 -17.60 4.06 -6.55
CA PHE A 15 -16.50 4.42 -7.45
C PHE A 15 -16.89 4.34 -8.93
N ASN A 16 -17.68 3.34 -9.32
CA ASN A 16 -18.19 3.24 -10.68
C ASN A 16 -19.12 4.41 -11.03
N GLY A 17 -19.97 4.82 -10.07
CA GLY A 17 -20.87 5.97 -10.20
C GLY A 17 -20.16 7.32 -10.42
N LEU A 18 -18.86 7.42 -10.08
CA LEU A 18 -18.04 8.60 -10.37
C LEU A 18 -17.56 8.67 -11.84
N GLY A 19 -17.86 7.67 -12.67
CA GLY A 19 -17.38 7.59 -14.05
C GLY A 19 -15.88 7.30 -14.13
N THR A 20 -15.34 6.54 -13.16
CA THR A 20 -13.92 6.20 -13.09
C THR A 20 -13.48 5.48 -14.38
N PRO A 21 -12.51 6.01 -15.16
CA PRO A 21 -12.12 5.40 -16.43
C PRO A 21 -11.55 3.99 -16.24
N GLU A 22 -11.84 3.09 -17.17
CA GLU A 22 -11.37 1.69 -17.15
C GLU A 22 -9.85 1.55 -16.96
N PRO A 23 -8.98 2.39 -17.58
CA PRO A 23 -7.54 2.31 -17.33
C PRO A 23 -7.16 2.64 -15.89
N VAL A 24 -7.90 3.52 -15.21
CA VAL A 24 -7.66 3.87 -13.80
C VAL A 24 -8.10 2.72 -12.91
N VAL A 25 -9.21 2.05 -13.23
CA VAL A 25 -9.68 0.87 -12.50
C VAL A 25 -8.65 -0.26 -12.59
N HIS A 26 -8.08 -0.54 -13.78
CA HIS A 26 -7.09 -1.61 -13.94
C HIS A 26 -5.71 -1.24 -13.41
N TRP A 27 -5.21 -0.03 -13.72
CA TRP A 27 -3.81 0.32 -13.52
C TRP A 27 -3.56 1.29 -12.37
N GLY A 28 -4.61 1.90 -11.80
CA GLY A 28 -4.46 2.87 -10.72
C GLY A 28 -3.74 2.28 -9.50
N HIS A 29 -4.19 1.11 -9.02
CA HIS A 29 -3.56 0.42 -7.89
C HIS A 29 -2.06 0.12 -8.14
N PRO A 30 -1.65 -0.63 -9.17
CA PRO A 30 -0.25 -0.95 -9.37
C PRO A 30 0.60 0.30 -9.64
N PHE A 31 0.07 1.31 -10.34
CA PHE A 31 0.78 2.57 -10.58
C PHE A 31 1.11 3.32 -9.28
N PHE A 32 0.11 3.56 -8.42
CA PHE A 32 0.34 4.28 -7.16
C PHE A 32 1.18 3.45 -6.18
N MET A 33 0.98 2.13 -6.14
CA MET A 33 1.79 1.25 -5.30
C MET A 33 3.25 1.20 -5.72
N ALA A 34 3.55 1.27 -7.02
CA ALA A 34 4.92 1.41 -7.49
C ALA A 34 5.56 2.69 -6.94
N ILE A 35 4.85 3.82 -6.94
CA ILE A 35 5.36 5.08 -6.38
C ILE A 35 5.63 4.91 -4.87
N VAL A 36 4.67 4.39 -4.11
CA VAL A 36 4.80 4.21 -2.66
C VAL A 36 5.99 3.29 -2.34
N ILE A 37 6.10 2.15 -3.01
CA ILE A 37 7.17 1.17 -2.74
C ILE A 37 8.54 1.71 -3.19
N PHE A 38 8.67 2.16 -4.44
CA PHE A 38 9.98 2.55 -4.98
C PHE A 38 10.47 3.89 -4.46
N VAL A 39 9.59 4.84 -4.16
CA VAL A 39 9.99 6.16 -3.65
C VAL A 39 10.02 6.13 -2.13
N MET A 40 8.87 5.93 -1.48
CA MET A 40 8.80 6.00 -0.02
C MET A 40 9.46 4.78 0.63
N GLY A 41 9.22 3.57 0.12
CA GLY A 41 9.82 2.34 0.63
C GLY A 41 11.34 2.35 0.57
N SER A 42 11.92 2.71 -0.58
CA SER A 42 13.38 2.84 -0.70
C SER A 42 13.94 3.89 0.25
N PHE A 43 13.30 5.06 0.37
CA PHE A 43 13.75 6.11 1.30
C PHE A 43 13.68 5.65 2.76
N VAL A 44 12.56 5.08 3.18
CA VAL A 44 12.33 4.56 4.54
C VAL A 44 13.35 3.48 4.87
N GLY A 45 13.56 2.52 3.97
CA GLY A 45 14.55 1.45 4.12
C GLY A 45 15.97 1.99 4.24
N PHE A 46 16.36 2.90 3.34
CA PHE A 46 17.69 3.53 3.35
C PHE A 46 17.94 4.36 4.62
N ALA A 47 16.99 5.22 5.00
CA ALA A 47 17.08 6.02 6.22
C ALA A 47 17.14 5.13 7.47
N GLY A 48 16.34 4.07 7.53
CA GLY A 48 16.39 3.11 8.63
C GLY A 48 17.75 2.41 8.74
N TRP A 49 18.30 1.97 7.60
CA TRP A 49 19.63 1.34 7.55
C TRP A 49 20.73 2.31 7.98
N LYS A 50 20.79 3.51 7.39
CA LYS A 50 21.77 4.55 7.74
C LYS A 50 21.66 5.00 9.19
N GLY A 51 20.45 5.09 9.72
CA GLY A 51 20.22 5.41 11.13
C GLY A 51 20.83 4.38 12.09
N ARG A 52 20.99 3.12 11.66
CA ARG A 52 21.59 2.04 12.47
C ARG A 52 23.09 1.87 12.26
N THR A 53 23.59 2.13 11.06
CA THR A 53 24.97 1.76 10.66
C THR A 53 25.92 2.95 10.51
N ALA A 54 25.42 4.18 10.48
CA ALA A 54 26.29 5.36 10.40
C ALA A 54 27.13 5.52 11.67
N THR A 55 28.42 5.81 11.48
CA THR A 55 29.38 6.09 12.56
C THR A 55 29.32 7.53 13.03
N ASP A 56 28.93 8.45 12.14
CA ASP A 56 28.67 9.85 12.47
C ASP A 56 27.33 9.97 13.24
N PRO A 57 27.35 10.49 14.48
CA PRO A 57 26.15 10.63 15.31
C PRO A 57 25.07 11.53 14.69
N GLU A 58 25.43 12.62 14.02
CA GLU A 58 24.46 13.56 13.44
C GLU A 58 23.73 12.90 12.26
N ILE A 59 24.48 12.19 11.41
CA ILE A 59 23.90 11.42 10.30
C ILE A 59 22.96 10.34 10.84
N ALA A 60 23.37 9.61 11.88
CA ALA A 60 22.54 8.56 12.48
C ALA A 60 21.23 9.13 13.07
N ILE A 61 21.31 10.23 13.83
CA ILE A 61 20.15 10.88 14.44
C ILE A 61 19.19 11.39 13.38
N LYS A 62 19.69 12.11 12.36
CA LYS A 62 18.86 12.62 11.26
C LYS A 62 18.12 11.49 10.55
N ASN A 63 18.82 10.43 10.17
CA ASN A 63 18.22 9.32 9.44
C ASN A 63 17.19 8.53 10.27
N LYS A 64 17.41 8.37 11.58
CA LYS A 64 16.39 7.80 12.48
C LYS A 64 15.14 8.68 12.54
N ALA A 65 15.31 10.01 12.62
CA ALA A 65 14.20 10.95 12.63
C ALA A 65 13.41 10.92 11.31
N ASP A 66 14.11 10.91 10.18
CA ASP A 66 13.51 10.83 8.85
C ASP A 66 12.74 9.51 8.66
N HIS A 67 13.33 8.37 9.04
CA HIS A 67 12.65 7.08 9.01
C HIS A 67 11.37 7.12 9.85
N ARG A 68 11.45 7.59 11.10
CA ARG A 68 10.30 7.66 12.01
C ARG A 68 9.20 8.61 11.52
N LYS A 69 9.54 9.61 10.73
CA LYS A 69 8.59 10.55 10.13
C LYS A 69 7.89 9.96 8.91
N ILE A 70 8.62 9.29 8.02
CA ILE A 70 8.09 8.85 6.73
C ILE A 70 7.52 7.42 6.77
N ALA A 71 8.06 6.53 7.60
CA ALA A 71 7.59 5.15 7.68
C ALA A 71 6.08 5.04 7.99
N PRO A 72 5.50 5.78 8.95
CA PRO A 72 4.05 5.72 9.21
C PRO A 72 3.21 6.20 8.02
N LEU A 73 3.68 7.23 7.29
CA LEU A 73 2.99 7.73 6.10
C LEU A 73 3.02 6.69 4.98
N MET A 74 4.17 6.05 4.76
CA MET A 74 4.29 4.94 3.82
C MET A 74 3.32 3.81 4.19
N THR A 75 3.28 3.39 5.45
CA THR A 75 2.35 2.35 5.92
C THR A 75 0.90 2.73 5.67
N ALA A 76 0.51 3.99 5.93
CA ALA A 76 -0.84 4.48 5.64
C ALA A 76 -1.17 4.43 4.13
N PHE A 77 -0.23 4.85 3.26
CA PHE A 77 -0.44 4.77 1.82
C PHE A 77 -0.47 3.33 1.29
N LEU A 78 0.31 2.40 1.88
CA LEU A 78 0.22 0.97 1.58
C LEU A 78 -1.16 0.41 1.96
N ALA A 79 -1.71 0.79 3.11
CA ALA A 79 -3.05 0.37 3.54
C ALA A 79 -4.15 0.94 2.62
N ALA A 80 -4.04 2.20 2.24
CA ALA A 80 -4.94 2.83 1.27
C ALA A 80 -4.85 2.14 -0.10
N GLY A 81 -3.62 1.86 -0.56
CA GLY A 81 -3.37 1.13 -1.80
C GLY A 81 -3.92 -0.29 -1.78
N TYR A 82 -3.75 -1.03 -0.68
CA TYR A 82 -4.34 -2.35 -0.47
C TYR A 82 -5.87 -2.31 -0.60
N THR A 83 -6.50 -1.32 0.04
CA THR A 83 -7.96 -1.11 -0.06
C THR A 83 -8.39 -0.80 -1.49
N GLY A 84 -7.66 0.10 -2.18
CA GLY A 84 -7.90 0.42 -3.59
C GLY A 84 -7.73 -0.80 -4.51
N GLY A 85 -6.76 -1.68 -4.22
CA GLY A 85 -6.57 -2.94 -4.94
C GLY A 85 -7.79 -3.85 -4.81
N LEU A 86 -8.32 -4.04 -3.60
CA LEU A 86 -9.54 -4.83 -3.39
C LEU A 86 -10.74 -4.26 -4.15
N ILE A 87 -10.97 -2.95 -4.05
CA ILE A 87 -12.05 -2.27 -4.79
C ILE A 87 -11.88 -2.46 -6.30
N SER A 88 -10.65 -2.31 -6.82
CA SER A 88 -10.36 -2.49 -8.24
C SER A 88 -10.70 -3.91 -8.73
N LEU A 89 -10.41 -4.94 -7.94
CA LEU A 89 -10.73 -6.33 -8.27
C LEU A 89 -12.25 -6.58 -8.25
N VAL A 90 -12.96 -6.00 -7.28
CA VAL A 90 -14.44 -6.06 -7.25
C VAL A 90 -15.04 -5.40 -8.49
N MET A 91 -14.55 -4.22 -8.88
CA MET A 91 -15.00 -3.53 -10.10
C MET A 91 -14.71 -4.34 -11.37
N GLN A 92 -13.62 -5.11 -11.39
CA GLN A 92 -13.22 -6.01 -12.48
C GLN A 92 -13.88 -7.39 -12.41
N LYS A 93 -14.62 -7.71 -11.34
CA LYS A 93 -15.24 -9.02 -11.06
C LYS A 93 -14.23 -10.18 -10.94
N GLU A 94 -13.05 -9.89 -10.42
CA GLU A 94 -11.97 -10.86 -10.19
C GLU A 94 -12.01 -11.46 -8.77
N PRO A 95 -11.52 -12.70 -8.56
CA PRO A 95 -11.50 -13.34 -7.25
C PRO A 95 -10.49 -12.64 -6.31
N LEU A 96 -10.92 -12.33 -5.08
CA LEU A 96 -10.11 -11.54 -4.13
C LEU A 96 -8.99 -12.34 -3.45
N LEU A 97 -9.29 -13.58 -3.00
CA LEU A 97 -8.43 -14.33 -2.07
C LEU A 97 -7.54 -15.39 -2.75
N GLU A 98 -7.70 -15.59 -4.06
CA GLU A 98 -6.98 -16.61 -4.82
C GLU A 98 -5.58 -16.16 -5.25
N SER A 99 -5.32 -14.85 -5.22
CA SER A 99 -4.04 -14.30 -5.66
C SER A 99 -2.95 -14.47 -4.59
N PRO A 100 -1.77 -15.02 -4.93
CA PRO A 100 -0.60 -14.98 -4.04
C PRO A 100 -0.19 -13.55 -3.66
N HIS A 101 -0.46 -12.57 -4.53
CA HIS A 101 -0.19 -11.16 -4.25
C HIS A 101 -1.03 -10.63 -3.08
N PHE A 102 -2.31 -11.03 -2.99
CA PHE A 102 -3.17 -10.66 -1.87
C PHE A 102 -2.57 -11.09 -0.53
N TRP A 103 -2.09 -12.33 -0.43
CA TRP A 103 -1.50 -12.87 0.80
C TRP A 103 -0.18 -12.20 1.16
N THR A 104 0.73 -12.06 0.19
CA THR A 104 2.01 -11.39 0.42
C THR A 104 1.82 -9.93 0.84
N GLY A 105 0.91 -9.20 0.19
CA GLY A 105 0.53 -7.84 0.58
C GLY A 105 -0.06 -7.76 1.99
N SER A 106 -0.97 -8.68 2.34
CA SER A 106 -1.59 -8.75 3.67
C SER A 106 -0.56 -9.02 4.78
N ILE A 107 0.38 -9.93 4.53
CA ILE A 107 1.46 -10.26 5.47
C ILE A 107 2.38 -9.04 5.66
N VAL A 108 2.82 -8.40 4.57
CA VAL A 108 3.69 -7.21 4.65
C VAL A 108 3.00 -6.10 5.44
N LEU A 109 1.74 -5.80 5.16
CA LEU A 109 1.01 -4.75 5.86
C LEU A 109 0.84 -5.08 7.36
N THR A 110 0.57 -6.35 7.67
CA THR A 110 0.49 -6.82 9.07
C THR A 110 1.82 -6.62 9.79
N LEU A 111 2.94 -7.01 9.18
CA LEU A 111 4.28 -6.84 9.75
C LEU A 111 4.70 -5.37 9.91
N LEU A 112 4.13 -4.45 9.13
CA LEU A 112 4.40 -3.02 9.26
C LEU A 112 3.62 -2.36 10.41
N VAL A 113 2.52 -2.98 10.86
CA VAL A 113 1.62 -2.42 11.89
C VAL A 113 1.87 -3.03 13.27
N LEU A 114 2.28 -4.31 13.33
CA LEU A 114 2.65 -5.00 14.57
C LEU A 114 4.04 -4.59 15.07
#